data_AF-A0A6L3XVN1-F1
#
_entry.id   AF-A0A6L3XVN1-F1
#
_cell.length_a   1.000
_cell.length_b   1.000
_cell.length_c   1.000
_cell.angle_alpha   90.00
_cell.angle_beta   90.00
_cell.angle_gamma   90.00
#
_symmetry.space_group_name_H-M   'P 1'
#
loop_
_entity.id
_entity.type
_entity.pdbx_description
1 polymer ?
#
loop_
_entity_poly.entity_id
_entity_poly.type
_entity_poly.pdbx_seq_one_letter_code
_entity_poly.pdbx_strand_id
1 'polypeptide(L)'
;PDIFAIGDCASCARPEGGFVPPRAQAAHQMASLVLHNILAQMKGKPMKAYVYKDHGSLVSLSNFSTVGSLMGNLMRGSMMVEGRIARFVYISLYRMHQIALHGYFKTGLMMLVGRINRVIRPRLKLH
;
A
#
# COMPACT_ATOMS: atom_id res chain seq x y z
N PRO A 1 -31.06 -5.17 11.85
CA PRO A 1 -30.16 -6.34 11.71
C PRO A 1 -28.97 -6.18 12.64
N ASP A 2 -28.70 -7.19 13.45
CA ASP A 2 -27.75 -7.08 14.57
C ASP A 2 -26.48 -7.92 14.36
N ILE A 3 -26.35 -8.57 13.20
CA ILE A 3 -25.23 -9.43 12.85
C ILE A 3 -24.75 -9.08 11.44
N PHE A 4 -23.44 -8.87 11.29
CA PHE A 4 -22.76 -8.66 10.01
C PHE A 4 -21.67 -9.72 9.82
N ALA A 5 -21.58 -10.29 8.61
CA ALA A 5 -20.51 -11.22 8.21
C ALA A 5 -19.69 -10.59 7.08
N ILE A 6 -18.36 -10.74 7.12
CA ILE A 6 -17.42 -10.13 6.16
C ILE A 6 -16.26 -11.07 5.84
N GLY A 7 -15.60 -10.84 4.71
CA GLY A 7 -14.43 -11.63 4.30
C GLY A 7 -14.79 -13.05 3.89
N ASP A 8 -13.90 -14.00 4.14
CA ASP A 8 -14.02 -15.36 3.60
C ASP A 8 -15.16 -16.18 4.22
N CYS A 9 -15.72 -15.73 5.36
CA CYS A 9 -16.92 -16.35 5.94
C CYS A 9 -18.23 -15.86 5.29
N ALA A 10 -18.16 -14.85 4.41
CA ALA A 10 -19.31 -14.23 3.77
C ALA A 10 -19.29 -14.47 2.25
N SER A 11 -20.32 -15.14 1.75
CA SER A 11 -20.53 -15.31 0.30
C SER A 11 -21.53 -14.28 -0.20
N CYS A 12 -21.04 -13.23 -0.84
CA CYS A 12 -21.88 -12.17 -1.40
C CYS A 12 -22.13 -12.41 -2.89
N ALA A 13 -23.40 -12.49 -3.30
CA ALA A 13 -23.77 -12.58 -4.71
C ALA A 13 -23.52 -11.26 -5.43
N ARG A 14 -23.04 -11.33 -6.68
CA ARG A 14 -22.86 -10.16 -7.55
C ARG A 14 -24.11 -9.95 -8.41
N PRO A 15 -24.47 -8.69 -8.74
CA PRO A 15 -25.59 -8.39 -9.63
C PRO A 15 -25.45 -9.05 -11.00
N GLU A 16 -24.22 -9.05 -11.55
CA GLU A 16 -23.86 -9.71 -12.81
C GLU A 16 -23.76 -11.25 -12.74
N GLY A 17 -24.09 -11.86 -11.59
CA GLY A 17 -24.02 -13.31 -11.38
C GLY A 17 -22.70 -13.78 -10.76
N GLY A 18 -22.77 -14.92 -10.07
CA GLY A 18 -21.66 -15.50 -9.32
C GLY A 18 -21.42 -14.81 -7.96
N PHE A 19 -20.34 -15.20 -7.31
CA PHE A 19 -19.97 -14.72 -5.97
C PHE A 19 -18.74 -13.82 -6.02
N VAL A 20 -18.65 -12.93 -5.05
CA VAL A 20 -17.49 -12.08 -4.82
C VAL A 20 -16.30 -12.97 -4.48
N PRO A 21 -15.14 -12.80 -5.15
CA PRO A 21 -14.01 -13.68 -4.92
C PRO A 21 -13.43 -13.49 -3.51
N PRO A 22 -12.95 -14.58 -2.86
CA PRO A 22 -12.30 -14.50 -1.55
C PRO A 22 -10.92 -13.86 -1.70
N ARG A 23 -10.90 -12.52 -1.67
CA ARG A 23 -9.69 -11.69 -1.80
C ARG A 23 -9.61 -10.71 -0.65
N ALA A 24 -8.39 -10.38 -0.23
CA ALA A 24 -8.15 -9.34 0.78
C ALA A 24 -8.83 -8.00 0.44
N GLN A 25 -8.88 -7.65 -0.84
CA GLN A 25 -9.59 -6.46 -1.30
C GLN A 25 -11.10 -6.53 -1.04
N ALA A 26 -11.73 -7.68 -1.28
CA ALA A 26 -13.16 -7.86 -1.02
C ALA A 26 -13.45 -7.76 0.48
N ALA A 27 -12.66 -8.43 1.32
CA ALA A 27 -12.78 -8.33 2.77
C ALA A 27 -12.64 -6.88 3.26
N HIS A 28 -11.70 -6.12 2.71
CA HIS A 28 -11.50 -4.70 3.04
C HIS A 28 -12.70 -3.82 2.63
N GLN A 29 -13.27 -4.05 1.45
CA GLN A 29 -14.47 -3.34 1.00
C GLN A 29 -15.69 -3.69 1.87
N MET A 30 -15.87 -4.96 2.21
CA MET A 30 -16.94 -5.41 3.10
C MET A 30 -16.81 -4.77 4.49
N ALA A 31 -15.61 -4.75 5.07
CA ALA A 31 -15.37 -4.12 6.38
C ALA A 31 -15.69 -2.62 6.37
N SER A 32 -15.27 -1.92 5.33
CA SER A 32 -15.54 -0.47 5.17
C SER A 32 -17.04 -0.18 5.06
N LEU A 33 -17.78 -1.03 4.34
CA LEU A 33 -19.23 -0.91 4.24
C LEU A 33 -19.93 -1.21 5.56
N VAL A 34 -19.54 -2.28 6.26
CA VAL A 34 -20.14 -2.66 7.54
C VAL A 34 -19.93 -1.56 8.57
N LEU A 35 -18.74 -0.97 8.65
CA LEU A 35 -18.49 0.21 9.49
C LEU A 35 -19.46 1.35 9.17
N HIS A 36 -19.65 1.66 7.88
CA HIS A 36 -20.59 2.70 7.46
C HIS A 36 -22.03 2.38 7.85
N ASN A 37 -22.44 1.12 7.70
CA ASN A 37 -23.81 0.67 8.00
C ASN A 37 -24.10 0.61 9.50
N ILE A 38 -23.13 0.21 10.32
CA ILE A 38 -23.25 0.28 11.79
C ILE A 38 -23.48 1.73 12.23
N LEU A 39 -22.66 2.66 11.72
CA LEU A 39 -22.82 4.08 12.02
C LEU A 39 -24.15 4.65 11.50
N ALA A 40 -24.63 4.18 10.35
CA ALA A 40 -25.93 4.57 9.80
C ALA A 40 -27.07 4.05 10.69
N GLN A 41 -27.02 2.79 11.09
CA GLN A 41 -28.00 2.15 11.97
C GLN A 41 -28.09 2.87 13.33
N MET A 42 -26.95 3.19 13.95
CA MET A 42 -26.91 3.97 15.20
C MET A 42 -27.54 5.36 15.07
N LYS A 43 -27.57 5.93 13.86
CA LYS A 43 -28.13 7.26 13.56
C LYS A 43 -29.54 7.19 12.96
N GLY A 44 -30.16 6.02 12.88
CA GLY A 44 -31.46 5.82 12.23
C GLY A 44 -31.46 6.12 10.73
N LYS A 45 -30.30 6.04 10.07
CA LYS A 45 -30.14 6.29 8.64
C LYS A 45 -30.22 5.00 7.83
N PRO A 46 -30.65 5.08 6.54
CA PRO A 46 -30.68 3.91 5.68
C PRO A 46 -29.27 3.33 5.45
N MET A 47 -29.18 2.00 5.48
CA MET A 47 -27.96 1.27 5.17
C MET A 47 -27.73 1.19 3.66
N LYS A 48 -26.47 0.99 3.27
CA LYS A 48 -26.06 0.80 1.87
C LYS A 48 -25.88 -0.68 1.56
N ALA A 49 -26.30 -1.07 0.35
CA ALA A 49 -26.04 -2.40 -0.19
C ALA A 49 -24.57 -2.55 -0.59
N TYR A 50 -24.08 -3.79 -0.51
CA TYR A 50 -22.72 -4.11 -0.93
C TYR A 50 -22.63 -4.22 -2.46
N VAL A 51 -21.65 -3.52 -3.04
CA VAL A 51 -21.30 -3.59 -4.45
C VAL A 51 -19.79 -3.77 -4.53
N TYR A 52 -19.34 -4.93 -4.99
CA TYR A 52 -17.93 -5.22 -5.17
C TYR A 52 -17.37 -4.39 -6.33
N LYS A 53 -16.26 -3.70 -6.08
CA LYS A 53 -15.51 -2.97 -7.10
C LYS A 53 -14.14 -3.62 -7.27
N ASP A 54 -13.88 -4.29 -8.38
CA ASP A 54 -12.54 -4.81 -8.64
C ASP A 54 -11.58 -3.63 -8.93
N HIS A 55 -10.45 -3.59 -8.23
CA HIS A 55 -9.43 -2.54 -8.39
C HIS A 55 -8.23 -3.09 -9.17
N GLY A 56 -8.35 -4.30 -9.72
CA GLY A 56 -7.23 -5.07 -10.21
C GLY A 56 -6.48 -5.72 -9.05
N SER A 57 -5.82 -6.84 -9.33
CA SER A 57 -4.95 -7.50 -8.37
C SER A 57 -3.52 -7.41 -8.88
N LEU A 58 -2.62 -6.84 -8.09
CA LEU A 58 -1.17 -6.95 -8.31
C LEU A 58 -0.74 -8.36 -7.93
N VAL A 59 -1.03 -9.32 -8.80
CA VAL A 59 -0.38 -10.61 -8.74
C VAL A 59 1.03 -10.38 -9.22
N SER A 60 2.01 -10.62 -8.35
CA SER A 60 3.40 -10.80 -8.77
C SER A 60 3.44 -12.08 -9.61
N LEU A 61 3.05 -11.96 -10.88
CA LEU A 61 3.51 -12.87 -11.89
C LEU A 61 5.01 -12.67 -11.88
N SER A 62 5.73 -13.68 -11.41
CA SER A 62 7.19 -13.78 -11.40
C SER A 62 7.81 -13.74 -12.82
N ASN A 63 7.14 -13.09 -13.76
CA ASN A 63 7.67 -12.65 -15.03
C ASN A 63 8.43 -11.35 -14.82
N PHE A 64 9.63 -11.53 -14.29
CA PHE A 64 10.82 -10.70 -14.51
C PHE A 64 11.17 -10.52 -16.02
N SER A 65 10.24 -10.75 -16.96
CA SER A 65 10.52 -10.81 -18.39
C SER A 65 10.09 -9.56 -19.16
N THR A 66 9.25 -8.68 -18.62
CA THR A 66 8.84 -7.45 -19.33
C THR A 66 9.66 -6.21 -18.98
N VAL A 67 10.13 -6.07 -17.73
CA VAL A 67 11.14 -5.04 -17.42
C VAL A 67 12.46 -5.43 -18.10
N GLY A 68 12.84 -6.72 -18.11
CA GLY A 68 14.01 -7.22 -18.83
C GLY A 68 13.93 -7.11 -20.36
N SER A 69 12.77 -7.37 -20.99
CA SER A 69 12.65 -7.28 -22.46
C SER A 69 12.55 -5.85 -22.98
N LEU A 70 11.94 -4.92 -22.24
CA LEU A 70 11.98 -3.49 -22.61
C LEU A 70 13.38 -2.90 -22.40
N MET A 71 14.10 -3.29 -21.33
CA MET A 71 15.52 -2.91 -21.14
C MET A 71 16.41 -3.52 -22.24
N GLY A 72 16.16 -4.77 -22.64
CA GLY A 72 16.89 -5.46 -23.70
C GLY A 72 16.65 -4.92 -25.10
N ASN A 73 15.45 -4.39 -25.39
CA ASN A 73 15.13 -3.79 -26.70
C ASN A 73 15.48 -2.29 -26.77
N LEU A 74 15.62 -1.62 -25.62
CA LEU A 74 16.09 -0.24 -25.51
C LEU A 74 17.63 -0.13 -25.40
N MET A 75 18.30 -1.28 -25.19
CA MET A 75 19.77 -1.46 -25.08
C MET A 75 20.59 -1.12 -26.34
N ARG A 76 20.03 -0.36 -27.29
CA ARG A 76 20.75 0.13 -28.47
C ARG A 76 21.17 1.61 -28.40
N GLY A 77 20.85 2.40 -27.35
CA GLY A 77 21.21 3.83 -27.42
C GLY A 77 21.24 4.79 -26.21
N SER A 78 21.00 4.44 -24.93
CA SER A 78 20.89 5.49 -23.89
C SER A 78 21.38 5.16 -22.47
N MET A 79 22.50 4.42 -22.36
CA MET A 79 23.12 3.92 -21.10
C MET A 79 23.22 4.92 -19.93
N MET A 80 23.31 6.25 -20.16
CA MET A 80 23.57 7.21 -19.08
C MET A 80 22.31 7.65 -18.29
N VAL A 81 21.12 7.61 -18.91
CA VAL A 81 19.87 8.04 -18.26
C VAL A 81 19.19 6.89 -17.52
N GLU A 82 19.33 5.68 -18.06
CA GLU A 82 18.69 4.45 -17.58
C GLU A 82 19.11 4.07 -16.15
N GLY A 83 20.40 4.19 -15.83
CA GLY A 83 20.92 3.85 -14.50
C GLY A 83 20.40 4.75 -13.37
N ARG A 84 20.16 6.04 -13.63
CA ARG A 84 19.66 6.99 -12.61
C ARG A 84 18.18 6.77 -12.33
N ILE A 85 17.39 6.48 -13.35
CA ILE A 85 15.95 6.20 -13.22
C ILE A 85 15.73 4.85 -12.56
N ALA A 86 16.45 3.80 -12.98
CA ALA A 86 16.37 2.48 -12.36
C ALA A 86 16.73 2.53 -10.86
N ARG A 87 17.79 3.27 -10.51
CA ARG A 87 18.19 3.49 -9.11
C ARG A 87 17.15 4.28 -8.32
N PHE A 88 16.51 5.29 -8.94
CA PHE A 88 15.45 6.06 -8.29
C PHE A 88 14.20 5.23 -7.99
N VAL A 89 13.78 4.39 -8.96
CA VAL A 89 12.64 3.49 -8.80
C VAL A 89 12.92 2.44 -7.72
N TYR A 90 14.10 1.82 -7.76
CA TYR A 90 14.53 0.84 -6.75
C TYR A 90 14.53 1.43 -5.33
N ILE A 91 15.13 2.62 -5.15
CA ILE A 91 15.18 3.31 -3.85
C ILE A 91 13.77 3.74 -3.40
N SER A 92 12.90 4.18 -4.32
CA SER A 92 11.53 4.59 -3.99
C SER A 92 10.66 3.41 -3.55
N LEU A 93 10.75 2.27 -4.23
CA LEU A 93 10.06 1.04 -3.84
C LEU A 93 10.49 0.56 -2.45
N TYR A 94 11.79 0.60 -2.17
CA TYR A 94 12.34 0.24 -0.86
C TYR A 94 11.87 1.19 0.25
N ARG A 95 11.83 2.51 -0.02
CA ARG A 95 11.40 3.52 0.95
C ARG A 95 9.91 3.46 1.25
N MET A 96 9.06 3.27 0.23
CA MET A 96 7.60 3.16 0.45
C MET A 96 7.22 2.05 1.42
N HIS A 97 7.96 0.94 1.43
CA HIS A 97 7.73 -0.16 2.39
C HIS A 97 8.08 0.24 3.84
N GLN A 98 9.17 1.00 4.04
CA GLN A 98 9.57 1.49 5.36
C GLN A 98 8.62 2.59 5.90
N ILE A 99 7.96 3.32 5.00
CA ILE A 99 7.02 4.40 5.32
C ILE A 99 5.66 3.87 5.76
N ALA A 100 5.21 2.77 5.15
CA ALA A 100 3.93 2.12 5.47
C ALA A 100 3.90 1.52 6.89
N LEU A 101 5.06 1.23 7.50
CA LEU A 101 5.16 0.56 8.80
C LEU A 101 5.32 1.48 10.02
N HIS A 102 5.92 2.67 9.87
CA HIS A 102 6.25 3.52 11.03
C HIS A 102 5.88 5.00 10.94
N GLY A 103 5.43 5.48 9.77
CA GLY A 103 5.15 6.90 9.55
C GLY A 103 6.40 7.78 9.59
N TYR A 104 6.47 8.79 8.72
CA TYR A 104 7.61 9.70 8.56
C TYR A 104 8.00 10.49 9.83
N PHE A 105 7.13 10.53 10.84
CA PHE A 105 7.26 11.43 11.97
C PHE A 105 8.31 10.97 12.98
N LYS A 106 8.37 9.67 13.34
CA LYS A 106 9.31 9.16 14.36
C LYS A 106 10.77 9.23 13.91
N THR A 107 11.05 8.95 12.63
CA THR A 107 12.39 9.05 12.06
C THR A 107 12.82 10.51 11.87
N GLY A 108 11.90 11.39 11.48
CA GLY A 108 12.14 12.83 11.45
C GLY A 108 12.52 13.38 12.83
N LEU A 109 11.78 12.98 13.87
CA LEU A 109 12.03 13.40 15.26
C LEU A 109 13.40 12.90 15.77
N MET A 110 13.77 11.64 15.51
CA MET A 110 15.08 11.10 15.89
C MET A 110 16.24 11.79 15.17
N MET A 111 16.11 12.09 13.87
CA MET A 111 17.15 12.84 13.15
C MET A 111 17.27 14.27 13.67
N LEU A 112 16.15 14.92 14.04
CA LEU A 112 16.17 16.27 14.59
C LEU A 112 16.85 16.32 15.97
N VAL A 113 16.51 15.37 16.85
CA VAL A 113 17.17 15.21 18.16
C VAL A 113 18.65 14.90 18.00
N GLY A 114 19.03 13.98 17.11
CA GLY A 114 20.42 13.65 16.84
C GLY A 114 21.23 14.83 16.28
N ARG A 115 20.61 15.68 15.45
CA ARG A 115 21.25 16.88 14.91
C ARG A 115 21.44 17.96 15.97
N ILE A 116 20.45 18.18 16.83
CA ILE A 116 20.57 19.10 17.99
C ILE A 116 21.67 18.61 18.94
N ASN A 117 21.70 17.31 19.24
CA ASN A 117 22.67 16.75 20.17
C ASN A 117 24.11 16.79 19.63
N ARG A 118 24.29 16.65 18.31
CA ARG A 118 25.59 16.80 17.63
C ARG A 118 26.07 18.26 17.56
N VAL A 119 25.15 19.23 17.54
CA VAL A 119 25.49 20.66 17.63
C VAL A 119 25.92 21.04 19.05
N ILE A 120 25.36 20.38 20.07
CA ILE A 120 25.64 20.68 21.49
C ILE A 120 26.91 19.97 22.00
N ARG A 121 27.34 18.84 21.41
CA ARG A 121 28.58 18.16 21.81
C ARG A 121 29.73 18.39 20.82
N PRO A 122 30.68 19.31 21.10
CA PRO A 122 31.87 19.48 20.29
C PRO A 122 32.78 18.25 20.43
N ARG A 123 33.49 17.92 19.34
CA ARG A 123 34.36 16.74 19.25
C ARG A 123 35.45 16.77 20.31
N LEU A 124 35.43 15.81 21.25
CA LEU A 124 36.64 15.42 21.97
C LEU A 124 37.54 14.67 20.97
N LYS A 125 38.54 15.38 20.44
CA LYS A 125 39.75 14.77 19.92
C LYS A 125 40.52 14.24 21.14
N LEU A 126 40.82 12.95 21.18
CA LEU A 126 41.95 12.45 21.95
C LEU A 126 42.99 11.93 20.95
N HIS A 127 44.23 12.37 21.17
CA HIS A 127 45.44 11.92 20.49
C HIS A 127 45.62 10.40 20.55
#